data_AF-A0A2P8IB89-F1
#
_entry.id   AF-A0A2P8IB89-F1
#
_cell.length_a   1.000
_cell.length_b   1.000
_cell.length_c   1.000
_cell.angle_alpha   90.00
_cell.angle_beta   90.00
_cell.angle_gamma   90.00
#
_symmetry.space_group_name_H-M   'P 1'
#
loop_
_entity.id
_entity.type
_entity.pdbx_description
1 polymer ?
#
loop_
_entity_poly.entity_id
_entity_poly.type
_entity_poly.pdbx_seq_one_letter_code
_entity_poly.pdbx_strand_id
1 'polypeptide(L)'
;MQQGAVDLHTRALAIARRSDDLNVIAITLLDLGEAHIATGDPHTALPLLREALDLTTRAKDRHHTERVHAALSHAEDVLRRAAD
;
A
#
# COMPACT_ATOMS: atom_id res chain seq x y z
N MET A 1 18.97 3.76 1.84
CA MET A 1 18.96 2.28 1.83
C MET A 1 17.52 1.76 1.80
N GLN A 2 16.76 2.05 0.75
CA GLN A 2 15.30 1.81 0.71
C GLN A 2 14.90 0.41 0.18
N GLN A 3 15.87 -0.34 -0.37
CA GLN A 3 15.62 -1.68 -0.91
C GLN A 3 15.29 -2.71 0.17
N GLY A 4 15.70 -2.49 1.42
CA GLY A 4 15.38 -3.38 2.53
C GLY A 4 13.91 -3.35 2.94
N ALA A 5 13.26 -2.18 2.89
CA ALA A 5 11.85 -2.05 3.25
C ALA A 5 10.96 -2.80 2.24
N VAL A 6 11.25 -2.65 0.95
CA VAL A 6 10.51 -3.33 -0.12
C VAL A 6 10.68 -4.85 -0.06
N ASP A 7 11.90 -5.36 0.15
CA ASP A 7 12.14 -6.80 0.29
C ASP A 7 11.46 -7.38 1.54
N LEU A 8 11.57 -6.68 2.68
CA LEU A 8 10.94 -7.11 3.93
C LEU A 8 9.42 -7.18 3.80
N HIS A 9 8.81 -6.15 3.22
CA HIS A 9 7.35 -6.09 3.09
C HIS A 9 6.84 -7.06 2.01
N THR A 10 7.60 -7.32 0.95
CA THR A 10 7.24 -8.34 -0.05
C THR A 10 7.22 -9.75 0.57
N ARG A 11 8.19 -10.06 1.43
CA ARG A 11 8.20 -11.33 2.19
C ARG A 11 7.07 -11.40 3.19
N ALA A 12 6.81 -10.32 3.92
CA ALA A 12 5.69 -10.22 4.84
C ALA A 12 4.35 -10.46 4.12
N LEU A 13 4.17 -9.90 2.92
CA LEU A 13 2.98 -10.10 2.09
C LEU A 13 2.79 -11.57 1.69
N ALA A 14 3.86 -12.25 1.29
CA ALA A 14 3.83 -13.67 0.93
C ALA A 14 3.45 -14.58 2.12
N ILE A 15 3.85 -14.20 3.34
CA ILE A 15 3.49 -14.92 4.57
C ILE A 15 2.05 -14.59 4.97
N ALA A 16 1.67 -13.31 4.97
CA ALA A 16 0.35 -12.86 5.39
C ALA A 16 -0.77 -13.43 4.49
N ARG A 17 -0.53 -13.55 3.18
CA ARG A 17 -1.43 -14.23 2.24
C ARG A 17 -1.64 -15.73 2.53
N ARG A 18 -0.74 -16.37 3.29
CA ARG A 18 -0.92 -17.75 3.77
C ARG A 18 -1.68 -17.83 5.09
N SER A 19 -1.68 -16.75 5.86
CA SER A 19 -2.30 -16.68 7.20
C SER A 19 -3.75 -16.19 7.19
N ASP A 20 -4.30 -15.82 6.03
CA ASP A 20 -5.65 -15.26 5.84
C ASP A 20 -5.97 -14.01 6.68
N ASP A 21 -4.95 -13.38 7.28
CA ASP A 21 -5.11 -12.17 8.07
C ASP A 21 -5.12 -10.94 7.15
N LEU A 22 -6.33 -10.58 6.72
CA LEU A 22 -6.58 -9.47 5.80
C LEU A 22 -6.01 -8.14 6.32
N ASN A 23 -5.96 -7.91 7.63
CA ASN A 23 -5.42 -6.67 8.19
C ASN A 23 -3.90 -6.60 8.02
N VAL A 24 -3.20 -7.69 8.30
CA VAL A 24 -1.73 -7.74 8.12
C VAL A 24 -1.36 -7.57 6.65
N ILE A 25 -2.11 -8.21 5.74
CA ILE A 25 -1.92 -8.05 4.29
C ILE A 25 -2.13 -6.58 3.89
N ALA A 26 -3.22 -5.97 4.35
CA ALA A 26 -3.54 -4.58 4.00
C ALA A 26 -2.49 -3.58 4.50
N ILE A 27 -2.02 -3.72 5.75
CA ILE A 27 -0.99 -2.85 6.33
C ILE A 27 0.32 -2.99 5.55
N THR A 28 0.71 -4.22 5.22
CA THR A 28 1.94 -4.47 4.45
C THR A 28 1.88 -3.82 3.06
N LEU A 29 0.72 -3.88 2.40
CA LEU A 29 0.50 -3.24 1.10
C LEU A 29 0.48 -1.71 1.20
N LEU A 30 -0.10 -1.16 2.27
CA LEU A 30 -0.07 0.27 2.56
C LEU A 30 1.38 0.77 2.69
N ASP A 31 2.17 0.12 3.54
CA ASP A 31 3.55 0.53 3.80
C ASP A 31 4.43 0.40 2.54
N LEU A 32 4.19 -0.63 1.70
CA LEU A 32 4.83 -0.73 0.38
C LEU A 32 4.42 0.41 -0.56
N GLY A 33 3.13 0.73 -0.61
CA GLY A 33 2.62 1.83 -1.42
C GLY A 33 3.27 3.16 -1.03
N GLU A 34 3.32 3.47 0.26
CA GLU A 34 3.98 4.68 0.78
C GLU A 34 5.48 4.70 0.46
N ALA A 35 6.17 3.56 0.59
CA ALA A 35 7.58 3.44 0.21
C ALA A 35 7.80 3.72 -1.29
N HIS A 36 6.92 3.18 -2.16
CA HIS A 36 7.00 3.41 -3.60
C HIS A 36 6.76 4.89 -3.96
N ILE A 37 5.77 5.55 -3.35
CA ILE A 37 5.58 7.00 -3.47
C ILE A 37 6.84 7.76 -3.07
N ALA A 38 7.43 7.43 -1.91
CA ALA A 38 8.63 8.10 -1.40
C ALA A 38 9.86 7.89 -2.30
N THR A 39 9.93 6.77 -3.03
CA THR A 39 10.98 6.51 -4.02
C THR A 39 10.71 7.12 -5.40
N GLY A 40 9.60 7.84 -5.57
CA GLY A 40 9.24 8.47 -6.85
C GLY A 40 8.62 7.50 -7.85
N ASP A 41 8.07 6.38 -7.39
CA ASP A 41 7.38 5.39 -8.21
C ASP A 41 5.89 5.25 -7.80
N PRO A 42 5.08 6.31 -7.98
CA PRO A 42 3.67 6.28 -7.64
C PRO A 42 2.86 5.34 -8.57
N HIS A 43 3.40 4.97 -9.74
CA HIS A 43 2.78 4.01 -10.64
C HIS A 43 2.71 2.61 -10.02
N THR A 44 3.77 2.18 -9.33
CA THR A 44 3.78 0.91 -8.58
C THR A 44 2.98 1.00 -7.28
N ALA A 45 2.95 2.17 -6.62
CA ALA A 45 2.18 2.37 -5.39
C ALA A 45 0.67 2.21 -5.58
N LEU A 46 0.13 2.72 -6.69
CA LEU A 46 -1.30 2.78 -6.95
C LEU A 46 -2.03 1.42 -6.87
N PRO A 47 -1.59 0.34 -7.55
CA PRO A 47 -2.24 -0.97 -7.43
C PRO A 47 -2.10 -1.56 -6.02
N LEU A 48 -0.99 -1.33 -5.31
CA LEU A 48 -0.77 -1.82 -3.95
C LEU A 48 -1.77 -1.19 -2.97
N LEU A 49 -1.95 0.12 -3.07
CA LEU A 49 -2.89 0.87 -2.23
C LEU A 49 -4.36 0.52 -2.53
N ARG A 50 -4.70 0.21 -3.78
CA ARG A 50 -6.05 -0.28 -4.14
C ARG A 50 -6.33 -1.65 -3.55
N GLU A 51 -5.36 -2.55 -3.57
CA GLU A 51 -5.51 -3.86 -2.94
C GLU A 51 -5.62 -3.72 -1.41
N ALA A 52 -4.80 -2.86 -0.79
CA ALA A 52 -4.92 -2.56 0.64
C ALA A 52 -6.33 -2.07 1.00
N LEU A 53 -6.93 -1.21 0.16
CA LEU A 53 -8.27 -0.65 0.40
C LEU A 53 -9.37 -1.70 0.36
N ASP A 54 -9.33 -2.63 -0.60
CA ASP A 54 -10.26 -3.76 -0.66
C ASP A 54 -10.17 -4.60 0.62
N LEU A 55 -8.94 -4.88 1.07
CA LEU A 55 -8.70 -5.72 2.23
C LEU A 55 -9.13 -5.06 3.55
N THR A 56 -8.81 -3.78 3.77
CA THR A 56 -9.28 -3.06 4.97
C THR A 56 -10.80 -2.93 4.98
N THR A 57 -11.43 -2.77 3.80
CA THR A 57 -12.88 -2.74 3.66
C THR A 57 -13.50 -4.08 4.04
N ARG A 58 -12.96 -5.20 3.53
CA ARG A 58 -13.42 -6.55 3.85
C ARG A 58 -13.21 -6.91 5.33
N ALA A 59 -12.09 -6.47 5.91
CA ALA A 59 -11.79 -6.64 7.33
C ALA A 59 -12.59 -5.70 8.25
N LYS A 60 -13.33 -4.73 7.68
CA LYS A 60 -14.05 -3.66 8.41
C LYS A 60 -13.13 -2.82 9.30
N ASP A 61 -11.86 -2.71 8.92
CA ASP A 61 -10.86 -1.90 9.62
C ASP A 61 -10.91 -0.46 9.13
N ARG A 62 -11.68 0.36 9.85
CA ARG A 62 -11.90 1.77 9.49
C ARG A 62 -10.63 2.61 9.61
N HIS A 63 -9.80 2.35 10.60
CA HIS A 63 -8.58 3.12 10.85
C HIS A 63 -7.58 2.95 9.68
N HIS A 64 -7.34 1.70 9.28
CA HIS A 64 -6.46 1.44 8.14
C HIS A 64 -7.10 1.87 6.82
N THR A 65 -8.43 1.77 6.67
CA THR A 65 -9.15 2.28 5.50
C THR A 65 -8.91 3.78 5.28
N GLU A 66 -8.96 4.60 6.33
CA GLU A 66 -8.70 6.05 6.24
C GLU A 66 -7.24 6.33 5.83
N ARG A 67 -6.28 5.61 6.41
CA ARG A 67 -4.86 5.74 6.05
C ARG A 67 -4.63 5.38 4.58
N VAL A 68 -5.18 4.25 4.12
CA VAL A 68 -5.07 3.80 2.72
C VAL A 68 -5.68 4.83 1.76
N HIS A 69 -6.83 5.40 2.11
CA HIS A 69 -7.44 6.46 1.31
C HIS A 69 -6.53 7.69 1.17
N ALA A 70 -5.92 8.14 2.27
CA ALA A 70 -5.00 9.28 2.22
C ALA A 70 -3.78 8.99 1.35
N ALA A 71 -3.19 7.81 1.48
CA ALA A 71 -2.05 7.39 0.66
C ALA A 71 -2.42 7.26 -0.83
N LEU A 72 -3.62 6.73 -1.15
CA LEU A 72 -4.10 6.59 -2.52
C LEU A 72 -4.30 7.96 -3.17
N SER A 73 -4.97 8.90 -2.48
CA SER A 73 -5.13 10.28 -2.97
C SER A 73 -3.78 10.95 -3.22
N HIS A 74 -2.80 10.71 -2.34
CA HIS A 74 -1.44 11.23 -2.54
C HIS A 74 -0.79 10.66 -3.81
N ALA A 75 -0.87 9.35 -4.03
CA ALA A 75 -0.34 8.72 -5.24
C ALA A 75 -1.00 9.29 -6.51
N GLU A 76 -2.31 9.47 -6.50
CA GLU A 76 -3.07 10.02 -7.62
C GLU A 76 -2.71 11.48 -7.91
N ASP A 77 -2.52 12.30 -6.87
CA ASP A 77 -2.10 13.69 -7.02
C ASP A 77 -0.67 13.80 -7.57
N VAL A 78 0.25 12.96 -7.10
CA VAL A 78 1.63 12.92 -7.64
C VAL A 78 1.61 12.52 -9.12
N LEU A 79 0.83 11.50 -9.49
CA LEU A 79 0.68 11.07 -10.89
C LEU A 79 0.08 12.15 -11.77
N ARG A 80 -0.94 12.87 -11.29
CA ARG A 80 -1.57 13.97 -12.03
C ARG A 80 -0.55 15.06 -12.35
N ARG A 81 0.20 15.50 -11.33
CA ARG A 81 1.24 16.53 -11.48
C ARG A 81 2.41 16.11 -12.38
N ALA A 82 2.66 14.81 -12.51
CA ALA A 82 3.70 14.29 -13.40
C ALA A 82 3.24 14.18 -14.87
N ALA A 83 1.92 14.29 -15.12
CA ALA A 83 1.33 14.25 -16.46
C ALA A 83 1.09 15.64 -17.06
N ASP A 84 1.23 16.70 -16.26
CA ASP A 84 1.19 18.12 -16.65
C ASP A 84 2.58 18.63 -17.06
#